data_AF-A0A819J842-F1
#
_entry.id   AF-A0A819J842-F1
#
_cell.length_a   1.000
_cell.length_b   1.000
_cell.length_c   1.000
_cell.angle_alpha   90.00
_cell.angle_beta   90.00
_cell.angle_gamma   90.00
#
_symmetry.space_group_name_H-M   'P 1'
#
loop_
_entity.id
_entity.type
_entity.pdbx_description
1 polymer ?
#
loop_
_entity_poly.entity_id
_entity_poly.type
_entity_poly.pdbx_seq_one_letter_code
_entity_poly.pdbx_strand_id
1 'polypeptide(L)'
;MCYCIDTYGSREAECFVANYDEMNKCLGTSNGGCLNGARCFQDKLICPTTVKCVCAECFYGQYCQFTTQGFGLSLDAILDYQIQSNVPFLHQPLVVKISALL
;
A
#
# COMPACT_ATOMS: atom_id res chain seq x y z
N MET A 1 7.09 -4.34 5.72
CA MET A 1 6.11 -4.58 4.63
C MET A 1 4.98 -5.39 5.22
N CYS A 2 3.73 -5.02 4.95
CA CYS A 2 2.57 -5.71 5.52
C CYS A 2 1.66 -6.17 4.39
N TYR A 3 0.99 -7.31 4.59
CA TYR A 3 -0.09 -7.77 3.73
C TYR A 3 -1.33 -8.00 4.59
N CYS A 4 -2.50 -7.78 4.02
CA CYS A 4 -3.75 -8.11 4.68
C CYS A 4 -4.10 -9.57 4.41
N ILE A 5 -4.43 -10.32 5.45
CA ILE A 5 -5.04 -11.65 5.36
C ILE A 5 -6.49 -11.58 5.83
N ASP A 6 -7.36 -12.29 5.12
CA ASP A 6 -8.75 -12.48 5.52
C ASP A 6 -8.90 -13.88 6.11
N THR A 7 -9.12 -13.94 7.43
CA THR A 7 -9.30 -15.21 8.16
C THR A 7 -10.64 -15.17 8.89
N TYR A 8 -11.58 -16.06 8.52
CA TYR A 8 -12.89 -16.18 9.16
C TYR A 8 -13.67 -14.84 9.31
N GLY A 9 -13.53 -13.91 8.36
CA GLY A 9 -14.20 -12.61 8.40
C GLY A 9 -13.48 -11.52 9.23
N SER A 10 -12.31 -11.83 9.78
CA SER A 10 -11.36 -10.86 10.35
C SER A 10 -10.29 -10.52 9.31
N ARG A 11 -10.10 -9.22 9.03
CA ARG A 11 -9.03 -8.72 8.17
C ARG A 11 -7.88 -8.27 9.04
N GLU A 12 -6.79 -9.02 9.02
CA GLU A 12 -5.61 -8.78 9.87
C GLU A 12 -4.41 -8.39 9.02
N ALA A 13 -3.62 -7.43 9.51
CA ALA A 13 -2.39 -7.02 8.86
C ALA A 13 -1.23 -7.84 9.41
N GLU A 14 -0.70 -8.76 8.61
CA GLU A 14 0.56 -9.42 8.92
C GLU A 14 1.72 -8.58 8.40
N CYS A 15 2.52 -8.07 9.33
CA CYS A 15 3.66 -7.23 9.05
C CYS A 15 4.96 -7.99 9.28
N PHE A 16 5.82 -8.02 8.27
CA PHE A 16 7.19 -8.49 8.41
C PHE A 16 8.17 -7.34 8.24
N VAL A 17 9.22 -7.36 9.06
CA VAL A 17 10.36 -6.47 8.89
C VAL A 17 11.16 -7.00 7.72
N ALA A 18 11.02 -6.34 6.57
CA ALA A 18 11.88 -6.63 5.45
C ALA A 18 13.28 -6.10 5.76
N ASN A 19 14.27 -6.99 5.78
CA ASN A 19 15.66 -6.58 5.85
C ASN A 19 16.11 -6.09 4.46
N TYR A 20 16.12 -4.78 4.28
CA TYR A 20 16.49 -4.17 3.01
C TYR A 20 18.00 -4.10 2.77
N ASP A 21 18.82 -4.55 3.74
CA ASP A 21 20.29 -4.54 3.62
C ASP A 21 20.79 -5.50 2.52
N GLU A 22 19.99 -6.51 2.16
CA GLU A 22 20.31 -7.45 1.09
C GLU A 22 19.84 -6.98 -0.30
N MET A 23 19.04 -5.91 -0.38
CA MET A 23 18.55 -5.38 -1.66
C MET A 23 19.48 -4.31 -2.22
N ASN A 24 19.64 -4.30 -3.55
CA ASN A 24 20.42 -3.27 -4.23
C ASN A 24 19.69 -1.93 -4.15
N LYS A 25 20.39 -0.86 -3.76
CA LYS A 25 19.88 0.50 -3.92
C LYS A 25 19.69 0.79 -5.41
N CYS A 26 18.66 1.55 -5.73
CA CYS A 26 18.40 1.94 -7.12
C CYS A 26 19.57 2.77 -7.67
N LEU A 27 20.00 2.45 -8.90
CA LEU A 27 21.05 3.19 -9.60
C LEU A 27 20.43 4.29 -10.46
N GLY A 28 20.89 5.53 -10.28
CA GLY A 28 20.49 6.68 -11.11
C GLY A 28 19.65 7.74 -10.38
N THR A 29 19.40 8.86 -11.08
CA THR A 29 18.83 10.10 -10.51
C THR A 29 17.33 10.04 -10.21
N SER A 30 16.60 9.05 -10.76
CA SER A 30 15.14 9.00 -10.71
C SER A 30 14.55 8.31 -9.47
N ASN A 31 15.39 7.87 -8.52
CA ASN A 31 14.97 7.17 -7.30
C ASN A 31 13.94 6.04 -7.56
N GLY A 32 14.02 5.40 -8.74
CA GLY A 32 13.09 4.38 -9.22
C GLY A 32 11.61 4.80 -9.28
N GLY A 33 11.32 6.10 -9.32
CA GLY A 33 9.96 6.64 -9.27
C GLY A 33 9.39 6.79 -7.86
N CYS A 34 10.17 6.49 -6.82
CA CYS A 34 9.76 6.68 -5.43
C CYS A 34 9.69 8.17 -5.08
N LEU A 35 8.57 8.60 -4.50
CA LEU A 35 8.29 9.98 -4.14
C LEU A 35 8.53 10.25 -2.64
N ASN A 36 8.40 11.52 -2.24
CA ASN A 36 8.33 11.94 -0.84
C ASN A 36 9.47 11.43 0.07
N GLY A 37 10.70 11.47 -0.45
CA GLY A 37 11.90 11.09 0.32
C GLY A 37 12.03 9.59 0.60
N ALA A 38 11.27 8.75 -0.09
CA ALA A 38 11.34 7.30 0.05
C ALA A 38 12.70 6.74 -0.38
N ARG A 39 13.13 5.66 0.29
CA ARG A 39 14.32 4.90 -0.09
C ARG A 39 13.96 3.90 -1.18
N CYS A 40 14.72 3.88 -2.26
CA CYS A 40 14.49 3.00 -3.40
C CYS A 40 15.41 1.77 -3.38
N PHE A 41 14.81 0.61 -3.59
CA PHE A 41 15.50 -0.66 -3.75
C PHE A 41 15.04 -1.38 -5.01
N GLN A 42 15.95 -2.08 -5.68
CA GLN A 42 15.68 -2.83 -6.91
C GLN A 42 16.14 -4.27 -6.80
N ASP A 43 15.49 -5.17 -7.54
CA ASP A 43 15.81 -6.59 -7.55
C ASP A 43 17.18 -6.89 -8.18
N LYS A 44 17.53 -6.19 -9.26
CA LYS A 44 18.79 -6.38 -9.99
C LYS A 44 19.51 -5.06 -10.20
N LEU A 45 20.83 -5.12 -10.19
CA LEU A 45 21.67 -3.94 -10.41
C LEU A 45 21.56 -3.41 -11.86
N ILE A 46 21.54 -4.33 -12.83
CA ILE A 46 21.46 -4.06 -14.27
C ILE A 46 20.11 -4.55 -14.76
N CYS A 47 19.37 -3.69 -15.47
CA CYS A 47 18.02 -3.97 -15.98
C CYS A 47 17.06 -4.47 -14.87
N PRO A 48 16.75 -3.62 -13.87
CA PRO A 48 15.83 -3.98 -12.81
C PRO A 48 14.45 -4.32 -13.38
N THR A 49 13.83 -5.37 -12.87
CA THR A 49 12.47 -5.78 -13.26
C THR A 49 11.43 -5.31 -12.26
N THR A 50 11.83 -5.11 -11.02
CA THR A 50 10.97 -4.65 -9.93
C THR A 50 11.68 -3.63 -9.06
N VAL A 51 10.91 -2.61 -8.67
CA VAL A 51 11.34 -1.56 -7.75
C VAL A 51 10.45 -1.58 -6.52
N LYS A 52 11.05 -1.40 -5.35
CA LYS A 52 10.35 -1.25 -4.08
C LYS A 52 10.73 0.08 -3.43
N CYS A 53 9.71 0.83 -3.03
CA CYS A 53 9.86 2.07 -2.28
C CYS A 53 9.62 1.81 -0.79
N VAL A 54 10.58 2.20 0.05
CA VAL A 54 10.42 2.22 1.51
C VAL A 54 10.11 3.65 1.92
N CYS A 55 8.85 3.89 2.26
CA CYS A 55 8.35 5.22 2.56
C CYS A 55 8.94 5.80 3.84
N ALA A 56 9.12 7.12 3.85
CA ALA A 56 9.36 7.87 5.07
C ALA A 56 8.11 7.85 5.97
N GLU A 57 8.27 8.23 7.23
CA GLU A 57 7.14 8.34 8.16
C GLU A 57 6.03 9.23 7.58
N CYS A 58 4.79 8.81 7.83
CA CYS A 58 3.58 9.45 7.32
C CYS A 58 3.36 9.41 5.80
N PHE A 59 4.15 8.66 5.02
CA PHE A 59 3.88 8.45 3.59
C PHE A 59 3.55 6.98 3.28
N TYR A 60 2.72 6.75 2.27
CA TYR A 60 2.28 5.40 1.88
C TYR A 60 1.91 5.29 0.39
N GLY A 61 1.63 4.07 -0.06
CA GLY A 61 1.38 3.72 -1.46
C GLY A 61 2.59 3.09 -2.14
N GLN A 62 2.39 2.50 -3.32
CA GLN A 62 3.44 1.78 -4.06
C GLN A 62 4.67 2.65 -4.34
N TYR A 63 4.47 3.94 -4.58
CA TYR A 63 5.53 4.93 -4.85
C TYR A 63 5.68 5.94 -3.71
N CYS A 64 5.09 5.67 -2.55
CA CYS A 64 5.01 6.60 -1.42
C CYS A 64 4.34 7.94 -1.77
N GLN A 65 3.40 7.92 -2.71
CA GLN A 65 2.76 9.11 -3.27
C GLN A 65 1.73 9.76 -2.35
N PHE A 66 1.21 9.02 -1.37
CA PHE A 66 0.18 9.50 -0.46
C PHE A 66 0.80 9.87 0.90
N THR A 67 0.16 10.80 1.61
CA THR A 67 0.58 11.26 2.94
C THR A 67 -0.57 11.16 3.93
N THR A 68 -0.25 10.83 5.18
CA THR A 68 -1.17 10.91 6.31
C THR A 68 -1.15 12.30 6.96
N GLN A 69 -0.22 13.18 6.55
CA GLN A 69 -0.19 14.59 6.96
C GLN A 69 -1.20 15.37 6.11
N GLY A 70 -2.38 15.58 6.67
CA GLY A 70 -3.54 16.12 5.95
C GLY A 70 -4.58 15.03 5.77
N PHE A 71 -5.52 14.96 6.72
CA PHE A 71 -6.55 13.92 6.76
C PHE A 71 -7.66 14.26 5.75
N GLY A 72 -7.39 14.00 4.47
CA GLY A 72 -8.41 13.91 3.44
C GLY A 72 -8.66 12.44 3.15
N LEU A 73 -9.40 11.75 4.03
CA LEU A 73 -9.87 10.41 3.68
C LEU A 73 -10.91 10.57 2.58
N SER A 74 -10.52 10.24 1.36
CA SER A 74 -11.47 10.08 0.29
C SER A 74 -12.37 8.89 0.62
N LEU A 75 -13.62 8.93 0.13
CA LEU A 75 -14.58 7.88 0.43
C LEU A 75 -14.06 6.51 -0.05
N ASP A 76 -13.38 6.48 -1.21
CA ASP A 76 -12.68 5.30 -1.74
C ASP A 76 -11.60 4.76 -0.79
N ALA A 77 -10.81 5.60 -0.13
CA ALA A 77 -9.81 5.13 0.84
C ALA A 77 -10.44 4.47 2.07
N ILE A 78 -11.60 4.95 2.52
CA ILE A 78 -12.36 4.34 3.63
C ILE A 78 -12.99 3.02 3.19
N LEU A 79 -13.57 3.02 1.98
CA LEU A 79 -14.32 1.88 1.46
C LEU A 79 -13.42 0.73 1.02
N ASP A 80 -12.24 0.99 0.46
CA ASP A 80 -11.30 -0.04 0.01
C ASP A 80 -10.87 -0.99 1.14
N TYR A 81 -10.79 -0.48 2.37
CA TYR A 81 -10.54 -1.33 3.54
C TYR A 81 -11.75 -2.21 3.92
N GLN A 82 -12.97 -1.73 3.64
CA GLN A 82 -14.23 -2.36 4.06
C GLN A 82 -14.81 -3.29 3.00
N ILE A 83 -14.46 -3.13 1.73
CA ILE A 83 -14.92 -3.97 0.62
C ILE A 83 -14.24 -5.34 0.71
N GLN A 84 -15.05 -6.38 0.80
CA GLN A 84 -14.59 -7.77 0.78
C GLN A 84 -14.77 -8.35 -0.63
N SER A 85 -13.70 -8.47 -1.41
CA SER A 85 -13.79 -8.81 -2.85
C SER A 85 -14.49 -10.16 -3.14
N ASN A 86 -14.50 -11.09 -2.17
CA ASN A 86 -15.11 -12.41 -2.29
C ASN A 86 -16.57 -12.49 -1.78
N VAL A 87 -17.15 -11.36 -1.36
CA VAL A 87 -18.50 -11.30 -0.80
C VAL A 87 -19.43 -10.53 -1.74
N PRO A 88 -20.59 -11.09 -2.12
CA PRO A 88 -21.54 -10.38 -2.97
C PRO A 88 -22.04 -9.10 -2.31
N PHE A 89 -22.37 -8.07 -3.10
CA PHE A 89 -22.73 -6.73 -2.61
C PHE A 89 -23.79 -6.72 -1.51
N LEU A 90 -24.83 -7.56 -1.64
CA LEU A 90 -25.91 -7.70 -0.64
C LEU A 90 -25.43 -8.18 0.74
N HIS A 91 -24.25 -8.80 0.82
CA HIS A 91 -23.64 -9.31 2.05
C HIS A 91 -22.43 -8.47 2.52
N GLN A 92 -22.09 -7.39 1.82
CA GLN A 92 -21.04 -6.46 2.25
C GLN A 92 -21.41 -5.75 3.56
N PRO A 93 -20.43 -5.17 4.28
CA PRO A 93 -20.67 -4.31 5.43
C PRO A 93 -21.61 -3.14 5.11
N LEU A 94 -22.34 -2.66 6.12
CA LEU A 94 -23.33 -1.58 5.97
C LEU A 94 -22.72 -0.31 5.34
N VAL A 95 -21.48 0.01 5.72
CA VAL A 95 -20.71 1.15 5.18
C VAL A 95 -20.59 1.10 3.66
N VAL A 96 -20.32 -0.07 3.08
CA VAL A 96 -20.17 -0.25 1.62
C VAL A 96 -21.52 -0.14 0.89
N LYS A 97 -22.58 -0.62 1.53
CA LYS A 97 -23.93 -0.54 0.96
C LYS A 97 -24.44 0.90 0.91
N ILE A 98 -24.23 1.65 2.00
CA ILE A 98 -24.68 3.05 2.10
C ILE A 98 -23.93 3.94 1.11
N SER A 99 -22.62 3.74 0.93
CA SER A 99 -21.83 4.52 -0.03
C SER A 99 -22.24 4.37 -1.49
N ALA A 100 -22.97 3.32 -1.85
CA ALA A 100 -23.49 3.14 -3.21
C ALA A 100 -24.85 3.84 -3.43
N LEU A 101 -25.49 4.31 -2.35
CA LEU A 101 -26.79 5.00 -2.38
C LEU A 101 -26.65 6.52 -2.31
N LEU A 102 -25.48 7.02 -1.90
CA LEU A 102 -25.09 8.43 -1.84
C LEU A 102 -24.39 8.85 -3.14
#